data_AF-A0A9W6X5I8-F1
#
_entry.id   AF-A0A9W6X5I8-F1
#
_cell.length_a   1.000
_cell.length_b   1.000
_cell.length_c   1.000
_cell.angle_alpha   90.00
_cell.angle_beta   90.00
_cell.angle_gamma   90.00
#
_symmetry.space_group_name_H-M   'P 1'
#
loop_
_entity.id
_entity.type
_entity.pdbx_description
1 polymer ?
#
loop_
_entity_poly.entity_id
_entity_poly.type
_entity_poly.pdbx_seq_one_letter_code
_entity_poly.pdbx_strand_id
1 'polypeptide(L)'
;MRRLPGGGRRPYSAAMEEALYDESVAKRLRKEKVTRAWTSHMVKVIYASHHSDDAVFGGFTASPHWITGFMRRYGLSLRHEPYHPDGRDARGARGFLQKFHRSTLPAMYLNRTILMDETAVYFEAASNQTVDITGSRHVVVRSTGFSSMRITAVLAVSATSSKLPPLLIWKGKASPTFTKIGGMYVAYQLRAWVDSTLLKRWIDLASPLVDMREGKHMVWDSMRPHISNDAKAKCATPKINMCVIPRGLTPYLQADDIGIYKTFKDLLYMEINAWKESDKVEYTRFGNPRMPAVAVVCEWVRKACRDTDSNTVINLISAAGFADSYLDWHVAKHDVYGVKFCTS
;
A
#
# COMPACT_ATOMS: atom_id res chain seq x y z
N MET A 1 -24.48 -26.41 21.23
CA MET A 1 -23.61 -26.01 20.09
C MET A 1 -22.16 -26.12 20.54
N ARG A 2 -21.38 -27.08 20.01
CA ARG A 2 -19.98 -27.30 20.40
C ARG A 2 -19.13 -26.18 19.80
N ARG A 3 -18.43 -25.40 20.63
CA ARG A 3 -17.63 -24.25 20.19
C ARG A 3 -16.39 -24.74 19.45
N LEU A 4 -16.11 -24.15 18.27
CA LEU A 4 -14.93 -24.48 17.48
C LEU A 4 -13.62 -24.09 18.22
N PRO A 5 -12.58 -24.93 18.17
CA PRO A 5 -11.24 -24.59 18.66
C PRO A 5 -10.74 -23.27 18.07
N GLY A 6 -10.27 -22.35 18.92
CA GLY A 6 -9.78 -21.03 18.49
C GLY A 6 -10.86 -20.03 18.03
N GLY A 7 -12.14 -20.35 18.16
CA GLY A 7 -13.25 -19.43 17.89
C GLY A 7 -13.61 -18.59 19.13
N GLY A 8 -13.77 -17.28 19.02
CA GLY A 8 -14.17 -16.39 20.15
C GLY A 8 -13.03 -15.98 21.10
N ARG A 9 -13.32 -15.33 22.23
CA ARG A 9 -12.31 -14.62 23.05
C ARG A 9 -11.56 -15.45 24.12
N ARG A 10 -12.10 -16.61 24.52
CA ARG A 10 -11.54 -17.42 25.61
C ARG A 10 -10.34 -18.26 25.13
N PRO A 11 -9.36 -18.52 26.02
CA PRO A 11 -8.25 -19.41 25.72
C PRO A 11 -8.74 -20.82 25.39
N TYR A 12 -7.98 -21.51 24.54
CA TYR A 12 -8.25 -22.91 24.19
C TYR A 12 -7.44 -23.85 25.08
N SER A 13 -6.14 -23.60 25.23
CA SER A 13 -5.23 -24.31 26.14
C SER A 13 -4.16 -23.33 26.63
N ALA A 14 -3.81 -23.40 27.92
CA ALA A 14 -2.77 -22.57 28.52
C ALA A 14 -1.39 -22.92 27.95
N ALA A 15 -1.05 -24.21 27.86
CA ALA A 15 0.21 -24.68 27.29
C ALA A 15 0.40 -24.24 25.83
N MET A 16 -0.69 -24.21 25.05
CA MET A 16 -0.65 -23.75 23.65
C MET A 16 -0.44 -22.22 23.56
N GLU A 17 -1.03 -21.46 24.48
CA GLU A 17 -0.80 -20.00 24.53
C GLU A 17 0.59 -19.66 25.07
N GLU A 18 1.13 -20.44 26.00
CA GLU A 18 2.51 -20.33 26.48
C GLU A 18 3.50 -20.66 25.35
N ALA A 19 3.33 -21.77 24.62
CA ALA A 19 4.17 -22.08 23.47
C ALA A 19 4.09 -21.00 22.37
N LEU A 20 2.89 -20.46 22.11
CA LEU A 20 2.72 -19.34 21.17
C LEU A 20 3.39 -18.07 21.67
N TYR A 21 3.33 -17.81 22.97
CA TYR A 21 4.00 -16.68 23.61
C TYR A 21 5.51 -16.86 23.57
N ASP A 22 6.04 -18.04 23.85
CA ASP A 22 7.47 -18.36 23.80
C ASP A 22 8.00 -18.28 22.37
N GLU A 23 7.26 -18.79 21.37
CA GLU A 23 7.61 -18.58 19.97
C GLU A 23 7.56 -17.10 19.59
N SER A 24 6.58 -16.36 20.12
CA SER A 24 6.53 -14.90 19.95
C SER A 24 7.81 -14.30 20.56
N VAL A 25 8.14 -14.59 21.81
CA VAL A 25 9.32 -14.07 22.54
C VAL A 25 10.62 -14.51 21.89
N ALA A 26 10.77 -15.75 21.45
CA ALA A 26 11.96 -16.27 20.78
C ALA A 26 12.16 -15.58 19.43
N LYS A 27 11.07 -15.41 18.66
CA LYS A 27 11.08 -14.61 17.44
C LYS A 27 11.44 -13.15 17.74
N ARG A 28 11.00 -12.61 18.88
CA ARG A 28 11.40 -11.27 19.36
C ARG A 28 12.86 -11.20 19.79
N LEU A 29 13.42 -12.22 20.46
CA LEU A 29 14.83 -12.31 20.86
C LEU A 29 15.74 -12.34 19.62
N ARG A 30 15.28 -13.00 18.56
CA ARG A 30 15.90 -12.98 17.21
C ARG A 30 15.59 -11.71 16.40
N LYS A 31 14.82 -10.77 16.97
CA LYS A 31 14.45 -9.48 16.39
C LYS A 31 13.60 -9.59 15.13
N GLU A 32 12.92 -10.71 14.96
CA GLU A 32 11.99 -10.96 13.87
C GLU A 32 10.58 -10.42 14.21
N LYS A 33 9.78 -10.16 13.16
CA LYS A 33 8.47 -9.50 13.27
C LYS A 33 7.36 -10.47 13.70
N VAL A 34 6.60 -10.12 14.73
CA VAL A 34 5.38 -10.85 15.18
C VAL A 34 4.15 -10.04 14.76
N THR A 35 3.41 -10.52 13.74
CA THR A 35 2.17 -9.88 13.25
C THR A 35 0.93 -10.68 13.69
N ARG A 36 -0.27 -10.08 13.66
CA ARG A 36 -1.51 -10.83 13.91
C ARG A 36 -1.70 -12.00 12.95
N ALA A 37 -1.26 -11.84 11.70
CA ALA A 37 -1.30 -12.90 10.70
C ALA A 37 -0.31 -14.04 11.05
N TRP A 38 0.91 -13.70 11.46
CA TRP A 38 1.90 -14.68 11.93
C TRP A 38 1.41 -15.38 13.20
N THR A 39 0.86 -14.66 14.17
CA THR A 39 0.29 -15.26 15.40
C THR A 39 -0.85 -16.22 15.08
N SER A 40 -1.72 -15.86 14.12
CA SER A 40 -2.79 -16.71 13.63
C SER A 40 -2.29 -17.97 12.91
N HIS A 41 -1.19 -17.85 12.16
CA HIS A 41 -0.55 -18.98 11.50
C HIS A 41 0.16 -19.90 12.52
N MET A 42 0.99 -19.34 13.39
CA MET A 42 1.76 -20.12 14.37
C MET A 42 0.90 -20.87 15.36
N VAL A 43 -0.20 -20.28 15.85
CA VAL A 43 -1.10 -21.01 16.74
C VAL A 43 -1.75 -22.21 16.04
N LYS A 44 -1.98 -22.13 14.73
CA LYS A 44 -2.47 -23.27 13.95
C LYS A 44 -1.40 -24.35 13.79
N VAL A 45 -0.14 -23.95 13.61
CA VAL A 45 1.02 -24.88 13.55
C VAL A 45 1.22 -25.60 14.88
N ILE A 46 1.23 -24.85 15.99
CA ILE A 46 1.34 -25.42 17.35
C ILE A 46 0.16 -26.37 17.62
N TYR A 47 -1.05 -25.96 17.26
CA TYR A 47 -2.23 -26.80 17.41
C TYR A 47 -2.10 -28.12 16.63
N ALA A 48 -1.66 -28.07 15.37
CA ALA A 48 -1.46 -29.26 14.54
C ALA A 48 -0.37 -30.19 15.08
N SER A 49 0.71 -29.63 15.65
CA SER A 49 1.81 -30.42 16.24
C SER A 49 1.43 -31.21 17.50
N HIS A 50 0.35 -30.81 18.18
CA HIS A 50 -0.16 -31.49 19.38
C HIS A 50 -1.29 -32.48 19.11
N HIS A 51 -1.79 -32.61 17.87
CA HIS A 51 -2.98 -33.41 17.53
C HIS A 51 -2.74 -34.30 16.31
N SER A 52 -1.57 -34.95 16.22
CA SER A 52 -1.10 -35.70 15.06
C SER A 52 -1.95 -36.92 14.63
N ASP A 53 -2.96 -37.34 15.39
CA ASP A 53 -3.77 -38.54 15.07
C ASP A 53 -5.30 -38.35 14.98
N ASP A 54 -5.86 -37.16 15.30
CA ASP A 54 -7.32 -36.97 15.25
C ASP A 54 -7.75 -36.19 13.99
N ALA A 55 -7.84 -36.91 12.88
CA ALA A 55 -8.52 -36.48 11.67
C ALA A 55 -10.07 -36.46 11.84
N VAL A 56 -10.62 -35.93 12.93
CA VAL A 56 -12.09 -35.88 13.12
C VAL A 56 -12.52 -34.61 13.89
N PHE A 57 -12.95 -33.60 13.13
CA PHE A 57 -13.55 -32.29 13.49
C PHE A 57 -12.64 -31.08 13.78
N GLY A 58 -12.33 -30.36 12.69
CA GLY A 58 -12.26 -28.89 12.68
C GLY A 58 -10.94 -28.30 13.19
N GLY A 59 -10.09 -27.86 12.26
CA GLY A 59 -8.84 -27.17 12.58
C GLY A 59 -9.02 -25.91 13.44
N PHE A 60 -7.93 -25.47 14.05
CA PHE A 60 -7.93 -24.28 14.90
C PHE A 60 -8.30 -23.01 14.11
N THR A 61 -9.37 -22.33 14.53
CA THR A 61 -9.92 -21.19 13.78
C THR A 61 -9.02 -19.95 13.87
N ALA A 62 -8.33 -19.74 15.00
CA ALA A 62 -7.53 -18.54 15.28
C ALA A 62 -8.28 -17.23 14.97
N SER A 63 -9.54 -17.12 15.42
CA SER A 63 -10.39 -15.98 15.09
C SER A 63 -9.77 -14.65 15.53
N PRO A 64 -10.07 -13.51 14.87
CA PRO A 64 -9.55 -12.21 15.27
C PRO A 64 -9.81 -11.87 16.74
N HIS A 65 -10.96 -12.28 17.27
CA HIS A 65 -11.34 -12.13 18.67
C HIS A 65 -10.50 -12.98 19.61
N TRP A 66 -10.10 -14.18 19.19
CA TRP A 66 -9.21 -15.06 19.95
C TRP A 66 -7.81 -14.45 20.05
N ILE A 67 -7.27 -14.00 18.92
CA ILE A 67 -5.95 -13.33 18.84
C ILE A 67 -5.93 -12.07 19.71
N THR A 68 -6.98 -11.24 19.64
CA THR A 68 -7.10 -10.07 20.54
C THR A 68 -7.17 -10.47 22.01
N GLY A 69 -7.85 -11.58 22.33
CA GLY A 69 -7.89 -12.13 23.68
C GLY A 69 -6.51 -12.59 24.18
N PHE A 70 -5.77 -13.33 23.35
CA PHE A 70 -4.40 -13.78 23.61
C PHE A 70 -3.48 -12.59 23.86
N MET A 71 -3.46 -11.62 22.95
CA MET A 71 -2.64 -10.42 23.09
C MET A 71 -2.90 -9.68 24.40
N ARG A 72 -4.17 -9.55 24.80
CA ARG A 72 -4.54 -8.91 26.07
C ARG A 72 -4.08 -9.71 27.29
N ARG A 73 -4.16 -11.04 27.27
CA ARG A 73 -3.75 -11.91 28.39
C ARG A 73 -2.24 -11.85 28.65
N TYR A 74 -1.46 -11.76 27.57
CA TYR A 74 0.00 -11.74 27.63
C TYR A 74 0.60 -10.32 27.52
N GLY A 75 -0.21 -9.27 27.73
CA GLY A 75 0.28 -7.88 27.77
C GLY A 75 0.84 -7.34 26.45
N LEU A 76 0.45 -7.91 25.31
CA LEU A 76 0.89 -7.53 23.96
C LEU A 76 -0.03 -6.45 23.37
N SER A 77 0.56 -5.41 22.77
CA SER A 77 -0.20 -4.33 22.10
C SER A 77 0.35 -4.02 20.70
N LEU A 78 -0.54 -3.64 19.78
CA LEU A 78 -0.15 -3.00 18.52
C LEU A 78 0.13 -1.52 18.82
N ARG A 79 1.28 -1.00 18.37
CA ARG A 79 1.58 0.42 18.50
C ARG A 79 1.75 1.06 17.13
N HIS A 80 1.04 2.16 16.90
CA HIS A 80 1.14 3.01 15.72
C HIS A 80 1.93 4.27 16.08
N GLU A 81 2.86 4.70 15.23
CA GLU A 81 3.41 6.06 15.31
C GLU A 81 2.49 6.98 14.50
N PRO A 82 1.78 7.95 15.10
CA PRO A 82 0.77 8.72 14.37
C PRO A 82 1.40 9.63 13.32
N TYR A 83 0.95 9.52 12.06
CA TYR A 83 1.14 10.58 11.07
C TYR A 83 0.31 11.78 11.53
N HIS A 84 0.99 12.85 11.93
CA HIS A 84 0.36 14.13 12.23
C HIS A 84 0.33 14.94 10.93
N PRO A 85 -0.86 15.20 10.34
CA PRO A 85 -0.94 16.26 9.36
C PRO A 85 -0.52 17.55 10.06
N ASP A 86 0.52 18.22 9.57
CA ASP A 86 0.74 19.63 9.88
C ASP A 86 -0.63 20.31 9.75
N GLY A 87 -1.11 20.95 10.83
CA GLY A 87 -2.43 21.60 10.91
C GLY A 87 -2.59 22.78 9.95
N ARG A 88 -2.37 22.56 8.65
CA ARG A 88 -2.48 23.52 7.57
C ARG A 88 -3.91 23.58 7.05
N ASP A 89 -4.22 24.82 6.67
CA ASP A 89 -5.49 25.48 6.43
C ASP A 89 -6.64 24.61 5.88
N ALA A 90 -7.53 24.20 6.78
CA ALA A 90 -8.81 23.60 6.42
C ALA A 90 -9.64 24.47 5.45
N ARG A 91 -9.39 25.79 5.38
CA ARG A 91 -10.03 26.67 4.37
C ARG A 91 -9.47 26.43 2.97
N GLY A 92 -8.15 26.33 2.79
CA GLY A 92 -7.53 25.95 1.52
C GLY A 92 -8.02 24.59 1.01
N ALA A 93 -8.15 23.60 1.89
CA ALA A 93 -8.72 22.29 1.55
C ALA A 93 -10.17 22.38 1.08
N ARG A 94 -11.00 23.14 1.80
CA ARG A 94 -12.39 23.39 1.43
C ARG A 94 -12.51 24.11 0.09
N GLY A 95 -11.74 25.17 -0.12
CA GLY A 95 -11.76 25.96 -1.35
C GLY A 95 -11.37 25.12 -2.57
N PHE A 96 -10.36 24.26 -2.43
CA PHE A 96 -10.02 23.29 -3.46
C PHE A 96 -11.18 22.35 -3.77
N LEU A 97 -11.79 21.74 -2.74
CA LEU A 97 -12.89 20.79 -2.91
C LEU A 97 -14.13 21.43 -3.55
N GLN A 98 -14.51 22.62 -3.09
CA GLN A 98 -15.62 23.36 -3.70
C GLN A 98 -15.34 23.68 -5.17
N LYS A 99 -14.13 24.12 -5.51
CA LYS A 99 -13.73 24.37 -6.90
C LYS A 99 -13.75 23.07 -7.71
N PHE A 100 -13.22 21.99 -7.15
CA PHE A 100 -13.17 20.68 -7.78
C PHE A 100 -14.59 20.25 -8.17
N HIS A 101 -15.55 20.26 -7.24
CA HIS A 101 -16.92 19.83 -7.52
C HIS A 101 -17.74 20.81 -8.37
N ARG A 102 -17.58 22.12 -8.18
CA ARG A 102 -18.38 23.10 -8.94
C ARG A 102 -17.91 23.28 -10.38
N SER A 103 -16.63 23.03 -10.66
CA SER A 103 -16.03 23.39 -11.96
C SER A 103 -15.14 22.35 -12.57
N THR A 104 -14.33 21.63 -11.78
CA THR A 104 -13.32 20.72 -12.34
C THR A 104 -13.97 19.38 -12.71
N LEU A 105 -14.64 18.72 -11.75
CA LEU A 105 -15.29 17.43 -11.93
C LEU A 105 -16.37 17.45 -13.04
N PRO A 106 -17.26 18.46 -13.15
CA PRO A 106 -18.23 18.53 -14.26
C PRO A 106 -17.59 18.68 -15.64
N ALA A 107 -16.37 19.21 -15.71
CA ALA A 107 -15.61 19.33 -16.95
C ALA A 107 -14.77 18.07 -17.27
N MET A 108 -14.69 17.10 -16.35
CA MET A 108 -13.95 15.86 -16.54
C MET A 108 -14.78 14.80 -17.25
N TYR A 109 -14.19 14.16 -18.25
CA TYR A 109 -14.68 12.87 -18.73
C TYR A 109 -13.99 11.76 -17.96
N LEU A 110 -14.71 11.07 -17.07
CA LEU A 110 -14.10 10.10 -16.15
C LEU A 110 -13.36 8.95 -16.85
N ASN A 111 -13.85 8.51 -18.01
CA ASN A 111 -13.20 7.49 -18.84
C ASN A 111 -11.91 7.97 -19.54
N ARG A 112 -11.62 9.27 -19.46
CA ARG A 112 -10.44 9.96 -19.99
C ARG A 112 -9.57 10.57 -18.90
N THR A 113 -9.97 10.40 -17.65
CA THR A 113 -9.25 10.91 -16.48
C THR A 113 -8.38 9.81 -15.91
N ILE A 114 -7.09 10.08 -15.73
CA ILE A 114 -6.13 9.18 -15.11
C ILE A 114 -5.78 9.73 -13.73
N LEU A 115 -5.93 8.91 -12.70
CA LEU A 115 -5.35 9.11 -11.37
C LEU A 115 -4.03 8.34 -11.37
N MET A 116 -2.93 9.02 -11.08
CA MET A 116 -1.61 8.44 -11.04
C MET A 116 -0.87 8.94 -9.81
N ASP A 117 -0.13 8.02 -9.19
CA ASP A 117 0.85 8.38 -8.20
C ASP A 117 1.98 7.33 -8.13
N GLU A 118 3.05 7.64 -7.39
CA GLU A 118 4.15 6.73 -7.16
C GLU A 118 4.32 6.27 -5.71
N THR A 119 4.69 5.01 -5.55
CA THR A 119 4.98 4.46 -4.23
C THR A 119 6.27 3.67 -4.19
N ALA A 120 7.07 3.92 -3.16
CA ALA A 120 8.23 3.09 -2.87
C ALA A 120 7.76 1.76 -2.24
N VAL A 121 8.22 0.66 -2.82
CA VAL A 121 8.07 -0.69 -2.27
C VAL A 121 9.43 -1.11 -1.72
N TYR A 122 9.54 -1.15 -0.40
CA TYR A 122 10.73 -1.63 0.27
C TYR A 122 10.63 -3.12 0.50
N PHE A 123 11.68 -3.86 0.18
CA PHE A 123 11.66 -5.30 0.37
C PHE A 123 11.68 -5.64 1.86
N GLU A 124 12.24 -4.77 2.70
CA GLU A 124 12.08 -4.80 4.14
C GLU A 124 11.24 -3.61 4.58
N ALA A 125 10.14 -3.88 5.28
CA ALA A 125 9.28 -2.82 5.77
C ALA A 125 10.06 -1.91 6.73
N ALA A 126 10.21 -0.64 6.39
CA ALA A 126 10.47 0.42 7.35
C ALA A 126 9.18 0.68 8.13
N SER A 127 8.85 -0.18 9.11
CA SER A 127 7.69 0.07 9.97
C SER A 127 8.15 0.55 11.34
N ASN A 128 7.65 1.72 11.74
CA ASN A 128 7.83 2.28 13.08
C ASN A 128 6.88 1.63 14.12
N GLN A 129 6.42 0.41 13.83
CA GLN A 129 5.45 -0.33 14.62
C GLN A 129 6.00 -1.70 14.94
N THR A 130 6.11 -1.98 16.22
CA THR A 130 6.64 -3.25 16.72
C THR A 130 5.96 -3.54 18.05
N VAL A 131 5.53 -4.79 18.22
CA VAL A 131 5.01 -5.29 19.50
C VAL A 131 6.21 -5.43 20.45
N ASP A 132 6.16 -4.72 21.57
CA ASP A 132 7.18 -4.75 22.62
C ASP A 132 6.49 -4.80 23.99
N ILE A 133 7.25 -5.10 25.04
CA ILE A 133 6.77 -5.07 26.42
C ILE A 133 6.22 -3.68 26.73
N THR A 134 5.05 -3.63 27.37
CA THR A 134 4.42 -2.37 27.77
C THR A 134 5.34 -1.59 28.73
N GLY A 135 5.96 -0.52 28.25
CA GLY A 135 6.82 0.37 29.07
C GLY A 135 8.26 0.58 28.57
N SER A 136 8.70 -0.15 27.54
CA SER A 136 10.05 0.02 26.96
C SER A 136 10.27 1.43 26.39
N ARG A 137 11.37 2.09 26.82
CA ARG A 137 11.72 3.47 26.43
C ARG A 137 12.49 3.58 25.10
N HIS A 138 13.13 2.50 24.63
CA HIS A 138 13.89 2.48 23.37
C HIS A 138 13.70 1.15 22.63
N VAL A 139 13.18 1.21 21.40
CA VAL A 139 13.00 0.05 20.51
C VAL A 139 14.12 0.07 19.47
N VAL A 140 15.04 -0.90 19.49
CA VAL A 140 16.12 -1.02 18.50
C VAL A 140 15.77 -2.08 17.46
N VAL A 141 15.40 -1.65 16.25
CA VAL A 141 15.19 -2.52 15.09
C VAL A 141 16.53 -2.67 14.35
N ARG A 142 17.04 -3.90 14.19
CA ARG A 142 18.22 -4.19 13.35
C ARG A 142 17.75 -4.63 11.95
N SER A 143 18.33 -4.09 10.88
CA SER A 143 17.97 -4.46 9.50
C SER A 143 18.49 -5.85 9.12
N THR A 144 17.68 -6.65 8.42
CA THR A 144 18.03 -8.00 7.93
C THR A 144 18.85 -7.99 6.62
N GLY A 145 19.50 -6.86 6.29
CA GLY A 145 20.26 -6.68 5.05
C GLY A 145 19.39 -6.33 3.82
N PHE A 146 18.07 -6.44 3.92
CA PHE A 146 17.11 -6.08 2.87
C PHE A 146 16.64 -4.61 2.94
N SER A 147 16.99 -3.87 3.99
CA SER A 147 16.56 -2.47 4.26
C SER A 147 16.86 -1.49 3.14
N SER A 148 17.92 -1.74 2.38
CA SER A 148 18.31 -0.89 1.24
C SER A 148 17.61 -1.26 -0.07
N MET A 149 16.98 -2.44 -0.14
CA MET A 149 16.30 -2.92 -1.35
C MET A 149 14.94 -2.28 -1.48
N ARG A 150 14.76 -1.58 -2.60
CA ARG A 150 13.48 -1.00 -2.97
C ARG A 150 13.33 -0.88 -4.48
N ILE A 151 12.09 -0.92 -4.91
CA ILE A 151 11.66 -0.46 -6.23
C ILE A 151 10.67 0.69 -6.03
N THR A 152 10.49 1.49 -7.07
CA THR A 152 9.38 2.46 -7.11
C THR A 152 8.37 1.94 -8.12
N ALA A 153 7.12 1.81 -7.69
CA ALA A 153 6.00 1.44 -8.54
C ALA A 153 5.18 2.69 -8.82
N VAL A 154 4.96 2.99 -10.10
CA VAL A 154 3.99 3.98 -10.57
C VAL A 154 2.72 3.21 -10.91
N LEU A 155 1.65 3.51 -10.18
CA LEU A 155 0.33 2.94 -10.41
C LEU A 155 -0.58 4.03 -10.96
N ALA A 156 -1.49 3.61 -11.84
CA ALA A 156 -2.48 4.51 -12.37
C ALA A 156 -3.79 3.78 -12.63
N VAL A 157 -4.89 4.48 -12.41
CA VAL A 157 -6.25 4.01 -12.67
C VAL A 157 -7.01 5.10 -13.41
N SER A 158 -7.91 4.72 -14.33
CA SER A 158 -8.87 5.67 -14.84
C SER A 158 -9.87 6.05 -13.73
N ALA A 159 -10.51 7.21 -13.83
CA ALA A 159 -11.59 7.55 -12.92
C ALA A 159 -12.84 6.65 -13.09
N THR A 160 -12.87 5.83 -14.15
CA THR A 160 -13.81 4.70 -14.31
C THR A 160 -13.28 3.37 -13.75
N SER A 161 -12.26 3.40 -12.89
CA SER A 161 -11.64 2.25 -12.21
C SER A 161 -10.85 1.25 -13.07
N SER A 162 -10.59 1.57 -14.33
CA SER A 162 -9.74 0.71 -15.17
C SER A 162 -8.26 0.90 -14.81
N LYS A 163 -7.59 -0.18 -14.39
CA LYS A 163 -6.17 -0.13 -14.04
C LYS A 163 -5.30 -0.01 -15.29
N LEU A 164 -4.34 0.90 -15.28
CA LEU A 164 -3.33 0.99 -16.32
C LEU A 164 -2.16 0.03 -15.99
N PRO A 165 -1.41 -0.43 -17.01
CA PRO A 165 -0.16 -1.17 -16.82
C PRO A 165 0.81 -0.45 -15.87
N PRO A 166 1.26 -1.09 -14.78
CA PRO A 166 2.24 -0.52 -13.87
C PRO A 166 3.57 -0.19 -14.55
N LEU A 167 4.24 0.86 -14.08
CA LEU A 167 5.64 1.13 -14.38
C LEU A 167 6.50 0.87 -13.13
N LEU A 168 7.49 -0.01 -13.26
CA LEU A 168 8.46 -0.30 -12.21
C LEU A 168 9.79 0.40 -12.50
N ILE A 169 10.28 1.16 -11.53
CA ILE A 169 11.53 1.91 -11.62
C ILE A 169 12.54 1.27 -10.68
N TRP A 170 13.62 0.80 -11.28
CA TRP A 170 14.72 0.13 -10.61
C TRP A 170 15.89 1.08 -10.42
N LYS A 171 16.67 0.86 -9.37
CA LYS A 171 17.92 1.59 -9.18
C LYS A 171 18.94 1.07 -10.19
N GLY A 172 19.48 1.96 -11.01
CA GLY A 172 20.48 1.59 -12.01
C GLY A 172 20.82 2.72 -12.97
N LYS A 173 21.69 2.43 -13.94
CA LYS A 173 22.01 3.39 -15.02
C LYS A 173 20.72 3.74 -15.76
N ALA A 174 20.47 5.05 -15.93
CA ALA A 174 19.24 5.52 -16.53
C ALA A 174 19.07 4.94 -17.94
N SER A 175 17.88 4.38 -18.22
CA SER A 175 17.52 3.88 -19.55
C SER A 175 16.70 4.93 -20.29
N PRO A 176 16.93 5.16 -21.60
CA PRO A 176 16.13 6.09 -22.41
C PRO A 176 14.74 5.55 -22.79
N THR A 177 14.51 4.24 -22.68
CA THR A 177 13.25 3.58 -23.07
C THR A 177 12.69 2.71 -21.95
N PHE A 178 11.40 2.35 -22.07
CA PHE A 178 10.76 1.40 -21.16
C PHE A 178 10.85 0.01 -21.74
N THR A 179 11.27 -0.96 -20.94
CA THR A 179 11.23 -2.38 -21.31
C THR A 179 9.87 -2.93 -20.92
N LYS A 180 9.21 -3.66 -21.83
CA LYS A 180 7.92 -4.31 -21.53
C LYS A 180 8.16 -5.74 -21.06
N ILE A 181 7.69 -6.08 -19.86
CA ILE A 181 7.82 -7.42 -19.26
C ILE A 181 6.48 -7.81 -18.65
N GLY A 182 5.89 -8.93 -19.07
CA GLY A 182 4.66 -9.46 -18.46
C GLY A 182 3.47 -8.49 -18.48
N GLY A 183 3.40 -7.59 -19.46
CA GLY A 183 2.37 -6.55 -19.52
C GLY A 183 2.61 -5.31 -18.66
N MET A 184 3.77 -5.21 -17.99
CA MET A 184 4.22 -4.01 -17.26
C MET A 184 5.36 -3.32 -18.01
N TYR A 185 5.65 -2.09 -17.58
CA TYR A 185 6.80 -1.32 -18.05
C TYR A 185 7.88 -1.29 -16.98
N VAL A 186 9.14 -1.30 -17.42
CA VAL A 186 10.31 -1.25 -16.55
C VAL A 186 11.24 -0.13 -17.01
N ALA A 187 11.68 0.68 -16.06
CA ALA A 187 12.71 1.70 -16.25
C ALA A 187 13.83 1.53 -15.23
N TYR A 188 14.99 2.09 -15.56
CA TYR A 188 16.08 2.26 -14.62
C TYR A 188 16.35 3.75 -14.42
N GLN A 189 16.64 4.13 -13.18
CA GLN A 189 16.99 5.48 -12.78
C GLN A 189 18.00 5.41 -11.63
N LEU A 190 18.96 6.33 -11.57
CA LEU A 190 20.11 6.27 -10.66
C LEU A 190 19.76 6.08 -9.17
N ARG A 191 18.63 6.65 -8.75
CA ARG A 191 18.07 6.65 -7.40
C ARG A 191 16.70 5.95 -7.32
N ALA A 192 16.23 5.36 -8.42
CA ALA A 192 14.88 4.79 -8.53
C ALA A 192 13.76 5.78 -8.15
N TRP A 193 13.87 7.04 -8.58
CA TRP A 193 12.84 8.07 -8.39
C TRP A 193 12.26 8.50 -9.73
N VAL A 194 11.07 9.12 -9.70
CA VAL A 194 10.52 9.80 -10.88
C VAL A 194 11.13 11.20 -10.97
N ASP A 195 11.83 11.44 -12.07
CA ASP A 195 12.26 12.78 -12.47
C ASP A 195 11.42 13.28 -13.65
N SER A 196 11.58 14.56 -14.01
CA SER A 196 10.81 15.17 -15.11
C SER A 196 11.00 14.45 -16.45
N THR A 197 12.16 13.85 -16.70
CA THR A 197 12.42 13.14 -17.96
C THR A 197 11.65 11.83 -18.02
N LEU A 198 11.71 11.04 -16.94
CA LEU A 198 10.96 9.80 -16.81
C LEU A 198 9.45 10.06 -16.82
N LEU A 199 8.98 11.10 -16.12
CA LEU A 199 7.58 11.50 -16.09
C LEU A 199 7.05 11.86 -17.49
N LYS A 200 7.79 12.66 -18.27
CA LYS A 200 7.39 13.01 -19.66
C LYS A 200 7.17 11.78 -20.52
N ARG A 201 8.06 10.80 -20.41
CA ARG A 201 7.94 9.53 -21.11
C ARG A 201 6.77 8.70 -20.61
N TRP A 202 6.52 8.70 -19.30
CA TRP A 202 5.36 8.01 -18.74
C TRP A 202 4.05 8.65 -19.25
N ILE A 203 3.97 9.98 -19.40
CA ILE A 203 2.82 10.66 -20.00
C ILE A 203 2.62 10.21 -21.46
N ASP A 204 3.68 10.16 -22.26
CA ASP A 204 3.61 9.64 -23.65
C ASP A 204 3.09 8.21 -23.71
N LEU A 205 3.47 7.40 -22.72
CA LEU A 205 3.06 6.01 -22.62
C LEU A 205 1.60 5.87 -22.17
N ALA A 206 1.18 6.64 -21.16
CA ALA A 206 -0.10 6.50 -20.50
C ALA A 206 -1.24 7.17 -21.26
N SER A 207 -0.97 8.30 -21.92
CA SER A 207 -1.96 9.06 -22.68
C SER A 207 -2.75 8.20 -23.69
N PRO A 208 -2.11 7.41 -24.58
CA PRO A 208 -2.85 6.59 -25.56
C PRO A 208 -3.60 5.40 -24.96
N LEU A 209 -3.47 5.13 -23.65
CA LEU A 209 -4.17 4.04 -22.97
C LEU A 209 -5.60 4.42 -22.55
N VAL A 210 -5.96 5.69 -22.64
CA VAL A 210 -7.31 6.21 -22.43
C VAL A 210 -7.83 6.88 -23.71
N ASP A 211 -9.14 7.16 -23.76
CA ASP A 211 -9.72 7.86 -24.91
C ASP A 211 -9.09 9.25 -25.08
N MET A 212 -8.51 9.47 -26.26
CA MET A 212 -7.67 10.62 -26.59
C MET A 212 -8.44 11.89 -27.00
N ARG A 213 -9.77 11.84 -27.04
CA ARG A 213 -10.63 13.02 -27.30
C ARG A 213 -10.48 14.09 -26.23
N GLU A 214 -11.13 15.24 -26.40
CA GLU A 214 -11.00 16.36 -25.46
C GLU A 214 -11.57 16.06 -24.06
N GLY A 215 -11.20 16.88 -23.07
CA GLY A 215 -11.64 16.75 -21.68
C GLY A 215 -10.95 15.65 -20.86
N LYS A 216 -9.72 15.29 -21.26
CA LYS A 216 -8.80 14.43 -20.49
C LYS A 216 -8.28 15.17 -19.28
N HIS A 217 -8.12 14.45 -18.17
CA HIS A 217 -7.52 14.98 -16.96
C HIS A 217 -6.45 14.04 -16.41
N MET A 218 -5.39 14.62 -15.86
CA MET A 218 -4.41 13.93 -15.05
C MET A 218 -4.56 14.41 -13.61
N VAL A 219 -4.78 13.48 -12.70
CA VAL A 219 -4.97 13.72 -11.27
C VAL A 219 -3.77 13.12 -10.55
N TRP A 220 -3.01 13.97 -9.87
CA TRP A 220 -1.82 13.59 -9.12
C TRP A 220 -1.54 14.59 -7.99
N ASP A 221 -0.58 14.28 -7.14
CA ASP A 221 -0.19 15.15 -6.04
C ASP A 221 0.60 16.41 -6.52
N SER A 222 1.03 17.23 -5.56
CA SER A 222 1.83 18.43 -5.81
C SER A 222 3.34 18.18 -5.73
N MET A 223 3.83 16.95 -5.97
CA MET A 223 5.26 16.68 -6.05
C MET A 223 5.92 17.51 -7.17
N ARG A 224 7.16 17.93 -6.94
CA ARG A 224 7.91 18.83 -7.85
C ARG A 224 7.92 18.39 -9.32
N PRO A 225 8.12 17.10 -9.67
CA PRO A 225 8.06 16.67 -11.07
C PRO A 225 6.68 16.92 -11.70
N HIS A 226 5.60 16.64 -10.97
CA HIS A 226 4.20 16.76 -11.43
C HIS A 226 3.79 18.20 -11.75
N ILE A 227 4.29 19.18 -10.98
CA ILE A 227 3.94 20.60 -11.15
C ILE A 227 4.95 21.39 -11.99
N SER A 228 5.97 20.72 -12.54
CA SER A 228 7.02 21.33 -13.34
C SER A 228 6.49 21.94 -14.65
N ASN A 229 7.20 22.94 -15.19
CA ASN A 229 6.86 23.50 -16.50
C ASN A 229 6.95 22.46 -17.62
N ASP A 230 7.88 21.52 -17.49
CA ASP A 230 8.03 20.37 -18.37
C ASP A 230 6.78 19.47 -18.38
N ALA A 231 6.25 19.14 -17.20
CA ALA A 231 5.02 18.36 -17.10
C ALA A 231 3.82 19.10 -17.71
N LYS A 232 3.69 20.40 -17.40
CA LYS A 232 2.62 21.25 -17.97
C LYS A 232 2.69 21.32 -19.49
N ALA A 233 3.87 21.57 -20.05
CA ALA A 233 4.07 21.62 -21.51
C ALA A 233 3.76 20.26 -22.16
N LYS A 234 4.15 19.17 -21.49
CA LYS A 234 3.89 17.81 -21.96
C LYS A 234 2.40 17.46 -21.97
N CYS A 235 1.65 17.87 -20.94
CA CYS A 235 0.20 17.69 -20.88
C CYS A 235 -0.55 18.63 -21.84
N ALA A 236 -0.04 19.84 -22.09
CA ALA A 236 -0.68 20.80 -22.99
C ALA A 236 -0.77 20.30 -24.44
N THR A 237 0.25 19.59 -24.93
CA THR A 237 0.31 19.08 -26.31
C THR A 237 -0.90 18.18 -26.66
N PRO A 238 -1.23 17.12 -25.87
CA PRO A 238 -2.43 16.34 -26.05
C PRO A 238 -3.71 16.97 -25.47
N LYS A 239 -3.67 18.22 -24.96
CA LYS A 239 -4.79 18.87 -24.24
C LYS A 239 -5.26 18.05 -23.03
N ILE A 240 -4.32 17.58 -22.21
CA ILE A 240 -4.60 16.97 -20.90
C ILE A 240 -4.62 18.08 -19.85
N ASN A 241 -5.77 18.27 -19.22
CA ASN A 241 -5.89 19.18 -18.08
C ASN A 241 -5.25 18.54 -16.84
N MET A 242 -4.64 19.36 -15.99
CA MET A 242 -4.02 18.88 -14.76
C MET A 242 -4.89 19.23 -13.55
N CYS A 243 -5.21 18.23 -12.74
CA CYS A 243 -5.86 18.38 -11.44
C CYS A 243 -4.84 18.05 -10.34
N VAL A 244 -4.16 19.09 -9.83
CA VAL A 244 -3.11 18.94 -8.83
C VAL A 244 -3.71 18.94 -7.43
N ILE A 245 -3.52 17.86 -6.68
CA ILE A 245 -3.96 17.74 -5.30
C ILE A 245 -3.04 18.61 -4.41
N PRO A 246 -3.61 19.53 -3.61
CA PRO A 246 -2.84 20.38 -2.72
C PRO A 246 -2.03 19.56 -1.70
N ARG A 247 -0.85 20.07 -1.37
CA ARG A 247 0.04 19.44 -0.39
C ARG A 247 -0.69 19.22 0.94
N GLY A 248 -0.59 18.01 1.47
CA GLY A 248 -1.26 17.62 2.71
C GLY A 248 -2.67 17.07 2.53
N LEU A 249 -3.23 17.13 1.32
CA LEU A 249 -4.54 16.53 1.01
C LEU A 249 -4.47 15.18 0.30
N THR A 250 -3.27 14.77 -0.11
CA THR A 250 -3.03 13.48 -0.76
C THR A 250 -3.66 12.30 0.00
N PRO A 251 -3.50 12.16 1.33
CA PRO A 251 -4.11 11.04 2.08
C PRO A 251 -5.66 11.02 2.07
N TYR A 252 -6.29 12.12 1.62
CA TYR A 252 -7.74 12.28 1.64
C TYR A 252 -8.38 12.32 0.25
N LEU A 253 -7.61 12.74 -0.76
CA LEU A 253 -8.12 13.03 -2.12
C LEU A 253 -7.41 12.25 -3.22
N GLN A 254 -6.36 11.50 -2.90
CA GLN A 254 -5.70 10.62 -3.86
C GLN A 254 -6.11 9.18 -3.58
N ALA A 255 -6.86 8.57 -4.51
CA ALA A 255 -7.37 7.21 -4.35
C ALA A 255 -6.24 6.20 -4.04
N ASP A 256 -5.07 6.41 -4.67
CA ASP A 256 -3.89 5.60 -4.45
C ASP A 256 -3.43 5.57 -2.99
N ASP A 257 -3.33 6.74 -2.37
CA ASP A 257 -2.94 6.92 -0.96
C ASP A 257 -4.04 6.54 0.04
N ILE A 258 -5.32 6.75 -0.30
CA ILE A 258 -6.44 6.40 0.59
C ILE A 258 -6.47 4.88 0.86
N GLY A 259 -6.16 4.05 -0.14
CA GLY A 259 -6.18 2.60 0.09
C GLY A 259 -5.69 1.68 -1.01
N ILE A 260 -5.48 2.14 -2.26
CA ILE A 260 -5.03 1.23 -3.33
C ILE A 260 -3.62 0.75 -3.01
N TYR A 261 -2.72 1.65 -2.58
CA TYR A 261 -1.37 1.27 -2.17
C TYR A 261 -1.35 0.32 -1.00
N LYS A 262 -2.22 0.51 -0.02
CA LYS A 262 -2.28 -0.40 1.11
C LYS A 262 -2.61 -1.81 0.63
N THR A 263 -3.68 -1.95 -0.14
CA THR A 263 -4.13 -3.25 -0.67
C THR A 263 -3.07 -3.89 -1.56
N PHE A 264 -2.52 -3.12 -2.50
CA PHE A 264 -1.46 -3.55 -3.40
C PHE A 264 -0.21 -4.00 -2.65
N LYS A 265 0.28 -3.21 -1.69
CA LYS A 265 1.49 -3.53 -0.92
C LYS A 265 1.26 -4.73 0.00
N ASP A 266 0.10 -4.85 0.63
CA ASP A 266 -0.22 -6.01 1.47
C ASP A 266 -0.12 -7.31 0.65
N LEU A 267 -0.66 -7.34 -0.57
CA LEU A 267 -0.55 -8.47 -1.51
C LEU A 267 0.90 -8.69 -1.98
N LEU A 268 1.60 -7.63 -2.39
CA LEU A 268 2.98 -7.73 -2.85
C LEU A 268 3.94 -8.19 -1.75
N TYR A 269 3.69 -7.81 -0.50
CA TYR A 269 4.49 -8.25 0.64
C TYR A 269 4.30 -9.74 0.95
N MET A 270 3.16 -10.34 0.60
CA MET A 270 3.02 -11.80 0.71
C MET A 270 4.02 -12.51 -0.20
N GLU A 271 4.17 -12.05 -1.44
CA GLU A 271 5.14 -12.59 -2.40
C GLU A 271 6.59 -12.32 -1.99
N ILE A 272 6.89 -11.09 -1.56
CA ILE A 272 8.24 -10.72 -1.11
C ILE A 272 8.65 -11.54 0.11
N ASN A 273 7.76 -11.73 1.09
CA ASN A 273 8.08 -12.51 2.29
C ASN A 273 8.23 -14.01 1.95
N ALA A 274 7.36 -14.56 1.11
CA ALA A 274 7.50 -15.95 0.64
C ALA A 274 8.84 -16.18 -0.08
N TRP A 275 9.30 -15.22 -0.88
CA TRP A 275 10.63 -15.29 -1.49
C TRP A 275 11.75 -15.23 -0.45
N LYS A 276 11.67 -14.31 0.51
CA LYS A 276 12.68 -14.19 1.58
C LYS A 276 12.81 -15.45 2.44
N GLU A 277 11.71 -16.15 2.64
CA GLU A 277 11.64 -17.39 3.42
C GLU A 277 11.97 -18.64 2.57
N SER A 278 12.22 -18.47 1.27
CA SER A 278 12.57 -19.56 0.35
C SER A 278 14.08 -19.73 0.18
N ASP A 279 14.46 -20.84 -0.46
CA ASP A 279 15.82 -21.15 -0.92
C ASP A 279 16.26 -20.35 -2.17
N LYS A 280 15.37 -19.49 -2.71
CA LYS A 280 15.60 -18.70 -3.92
C LYS A 280 16.27 -17.35 -3.67
N VAL A 281 16.65 -17.05 -2.42
CA VAL A 281 17.40 -15.82 -2.10
C VAL A 281 18.85 -16.03 -2.47
N GLU A 282 19.33 -15.24 -3.43
CA GLU A 282 20.75 -15.20 -3.74
C GLU A 282 21.49 -14.22 -2.81
N TYR A 283 22.76 -14.50 -2.54
CA TYR A 283 23.61 -13.65 -1.71
C TYR A 283 24.87 -13.22 -2.44
N THR A 284 25.37 -12.03 -2.12
CA THR A 284 26.69 -11.57 -2.54
C THR A 284 27.79 -12.32 -1.79
N ARG A 285 29.03 -12.22 -2.27
CA ARG A 285 30.20 -12.80 -1.57
C ARG A 285 30.36 -12.34 -0.11
N PHE A 286 29.76 -11.20 0.24
CA PHE A 286 29.80 -10.62 1.58
C PHE A 286 28.55 -10.96 2.42
N GLY A 287 27.72 -11.91 1.98
CA GLY A 287 26.52 -12.33 2.71
C GLY A 287 25.34 -11.36 2.63
N ASN A 288 25.42 -10.27 1.86
CA ASN A 288 24.26 -9.40 1.63
C ASN A 288 23.31 -10.04 0.61
N PRO A 289 21.98 -10.02 0.84
CA PRO A 289 21.04 -10.55 -0.12
C PRO A 289 21.12 -9.77 -1.45
N ARG A 290 20.83 -10.46 -2.55
CA ARG A 290 20.69 -9.87 -3.88
C ARG A 290 19.23 -9.62 -4.18
N MET A 291 19.00 -8.58 -4.97
CA MET A 291 17.68 -8.25 -5.45
C MET A 291 17.20 -9.36 -6.41
N PRO A 292 15.94 -9.82 -6.32
CA PRO A 292 15.44 -10.83 -7.25
C PRO A 292 15.47 -10.31 -8.69
N ALA A 293 15.48 -11.24 -9.64
CA ALA A 293 15.42 -10.92 -11.05
C ALA A 293 14.19 -10.05 -11.37
N VAL A 294 14.34 -9.12 -12.32
CA VAL A 294 13.28 -8.17 -12.71
C VAL A 294 11.99 -8.89 -13.08
N ALA A 295 12.08 -9.98 -13.85
CA ALA A 295 10.94 -10.77 -14.29
C ALA A 295 10.15 -11.37 -13.11
N VAL A 296 10.83 -11.77 -12.04
CA VAL A 296 10.20 -12.33 -10.82
C VAL A 296 9.39 -11.25 -10.11
N VAL A 297 9.97 -10.07 -9.91
CA VAL A 297 9.28 -8.96 -9.24
C VAL A 297 8.12 -8.43 -10.09
N CYS A 298 8.31 -8.37 -11.41
CA CYS A 298 7.24 -8.10 -12.36
C CYS A 298 6.06 -9.07 -12.16
N GLU A 299 6.31 -10.38 -12.08
CA GLU A 299 5.24 -11.35 -11.85
C GLU A 299 4.48 -11.13 -10.54
N TRP A 300 5.18 -10.83 -9.45
CA TRP A 300 4.55 -10.49 -8.16
C TRP A 300 3.69 -9.23 -8.23
N VAL A 301 4.20 -8.17 -8.87
CA VAL A 301 3.46 -6.92 -9.06
C VAL A 301 2.21 -7.15 -9.91
N ARG A 302 2.33 -7.92 -11.00
CA ARG A 302 1.20 -8.27 -11.87
C ARG A 302 0.13 -9.01 -11.08
N LYS A 303 0.53 -9.98 -10.24
CA LYS A 303 -0.37 -10.70 -9.34
C LYS A 303 -1.04 -9.76 -8.34
N ALA A 304 -0.28 -8.92 -7.64
CA ALA A 304 -0.83 -7.96 -6.68
C ALA A 304 -1.79 -6.95 -7.33
N CYS A 305 -1.48 -6.43 -8.52
CA CYS A 305 -2.38 -5.54 -9.25
C CYS A 305 -3.67 -6.23 -9.71
N ARG A 306 -3.58 -7.48 -10.17
CA ARG A 306 -4.76 -8.28 -10.56
C ARG A 306 -5.65 -8.57 -9.35
N ASP A 307 -5.04 -8.99 -8.24
CA ASP A 307 -5.74 -9.46 -7.04
C ASP A 307 -6.23 -8.29 -6.14
N THR A 308 -5.80 -7.05 -6.42
CA THR A 308 -6.43 -5.85 -5.86
C THR A 308 -7.84 -5.75 -6.41
N ASP A 309 -8.86 -5.96 -5.57
CA ASP A 309 -10.25 -6.04 -6.02
C ASP A 309 -10.75 -4.75 -6.73
N SER A 310 -11.49 -4.91 -7.83
CA SER A 310 -11.99 -3.79 -8.63
C SER A 310 -13.03 -2.96 -7.87
N ASN A 311 -13.88 -3.59 -7.05
CA ASN A 311 -14.85 -2.85 -6.23
C ASN A 311 -14.13 -1.99 -5.18
N THR A 312 -13.02 -2.48 -4.63
CA THR A 312 -12.14 -1.71 -3.74
C THR A 312 -11.60 -0.47 -4.46
N VAL A 313 -11.13 -0.60 -5.71
CA VAL A 313 -10.67 0.56 -6.51
C VAL A 313 -11.81 1.55 -6.75
N ILE A 314 -13.01 1.08 -7.15
CA ILE A 314 -14.19 1.93 -7.34
C ILE A 314 -14.52 2.70 -6.07
N ASN A 315 -14.61 2.01 -4.93
CA ASN A 315 -14.95 2.62 -3.64
C ASN A 315 -13.91 3.67 -3.22
N LEU A 316 -12.62 3.43 -3.52
CA LEU A 316 -11.54 4.36 -3.20
C LEU A 316 -11.54 5.59 -4.12
N ILE A 317 -11.85 5.42 -5.40
CA ILE A 317 -12.06 6.55 -6.33
C ILE A 317 -13.24 7.40 -5.87
N SER A 318 -14.37 6.77 -5.54
CA SER A 318 -15.54 7.45 -4.96
C SER A 318 -15.17 8.23 -3.69
N ALA A 319 -14.41 7.59 -2.79
CA ALA A 319 -13.94 8.20 -1.55
C ALA A 319 -12.96 9.36 -1.77
N ALA A 320 -12.23 9.37 -2.89
CA ALA A 320 -11.29 10.42 -3.28
C ALA A 320 -11.97 11.70 -3.81
N GLY A 321 -13.30 11.77 -3.81
CA GLY A 321 -14.07 12.93 -4.26
C GLY A 321 -14.72 12.75 -5.63
N PHE A 322 -14.76 11.54 -6.19
CA PHE A 322 -15.43 11.29 -7.47
C PHE A 322 -16.88 10.80 -7.31
N ALA A 323 -17.37 10.61 -6.08
CA ALA A 323 -18.78 10.31 -5.83
C ALA A 323 -19.64 11.57 -5.91
N ASP A 324 -20.90 11.42 -6.33
CA ASP A 324 -21.87 12.51 -6.41
C ASP A 324 -22.16 13.13 -5.03
N SER A 325 -22.23 12.30 -3.99
CA SER A 325 -22.49 12.72 -2.62
C SER A 325 -21.19 12.91 -1.85
N TYR A 326 -21.07 14.07 -1.18
CA TYR A 326 -19.92 14.34 -0.32
C TYR A 326 -19.84 13.43 0.91
N LEU A 327 -20.95 12.81 1.31
CA LEU A 327 -21.00 11.86 2.43
C LEU A 327 -20.18 10.59 2.14
N ASP A 328 -19.93 10.29 0.87
CA ASP A 328 -19.15 9.12 0.48
C ASP A 328 -17.64 9.41 0.49
N TRP A 329 -17.23 10.67 0.57
CA TRP A 329 -15.82 11.06 0.51
C TRP A 329 -15.08 10.79 1.82
N HIS A 330 -13.81 10.42 1.70
CA HIS A 330 -12.95 10.13 2.85
C HIS A 330 -12.75 11.38 3.72
N VAL A 331 -12.53 12.55 3.07
CA VAL A 331 -12.33 13.83 3.76
C VAL A 331 -13.54 14.28 4.58
N ALA A 332 -14.76 13.96 4.14
CA ALA A 332 -16.00 14.33 4.85
C ALA A 332 -16.20 13.54 6.14
N LYS A 333 -15.52 12.39 6.28
CA LYS A 333 -15.53 11.52 7.46
C LYS A 333 -14.40 11.85 8.45
N HIS A 334 -13.53 12.81 8.13
CA HIS A 334 -12.38 13.17 8.96
C HIS A 334 -12.78 14.14 10.07
N ASP A 335 -12.33 13.92 11.31
CA ASP A 335 -12.74 14.70 12.48
C ASP A 335 -12.50 16.22 12.34
N VAL A 336 -11.40 16.62 11.67
CA VAL A 336 -11.04 18.04 11.51
C VAL A 336 -11.67 18.69 10.26
N TYR A 337 -11.82 17.92 9.18
CA TYR A 337 -12.23 18.46 7.88
C TYR A 337 -13.71 18.20 7.59
N GLY A 338 -14.25 17.08 8.08
CA GLY A 338 -15.62 16.61 7.88
C GLY A 338 -16.67 17.50 8.52
N VAL A 339 -16.53 17.84 9.80
CA VAL A 339 -17.46 18.78 10.48
C VAL A 339 -17.51 20.12 9.75
N LYS A 340 -16.34 20.60 9.32
CA LYS A 340 -16.23 21.82 8.51
C LYS A 340 -16.91 21.66 7.15
N PHE A 341 -16.81 20.50 6.51
CA PHE A 341 -17.42 20.21 5.21
C PHE A 341 -18.94 20.16 5.25
N CYS A 342 -19.53 19.52 6.27
CA CYS A 342 -20.97 19.26 6.38
C CYS A 342 -21.81 20.45 6.89
N THR A 343 -21.17 21.48 7.46
CA THR A 343 -21.84 22.60 8.14
C THR A 343 -22.01 23.84 7.25
N SER A 344 -22.10 23.68 5.93
CA SER A 344 -22.23 24.82 4.99
C SER A 344 -23.11 24.48 3.81
#